data_AF-A0A392LXS2-F1
#
_entry.id   AF-A0A392LXS2-F1
#
_cell.length_a   1.000
_cell.length_b   1.000
_cell.length_c   1.000
_cell.angle_alpha   90.00
_cell.angle_beta   90.00
_cell.angle_gamma   90.00
#
_symmetry.space_group_name_H-M   'P 1'
#
loop_
_entity.id
_entity.type
_entity.pdbx_description
1 polymer ?
#
loop_
_entity_poly.entity_id
_entity_poly.type
_entity_poly.pdbx_seq_one_letter_code
_entity_poly.pdbx_strand_id
1 'polypeptide(L)'
;MMGSNNIPTQLPKLKDNNWDRWNVQMQVIFGFQEVQEVIQEGVTALADNATEAQRTAHRANKKKDCKATYLIHQSVDEINFDKIATCTSAKEA
;
A
#
# COMPACT_ATOMS: atom_id res chain seq x y z
N MET A 1 -21.27 -12.85 -0.27
CA MET A 1 -20.17 -13.78 0.02
C MET A 1 -18.90 -13.12 -0.50
N MET A 2 -18.05 -12.58 0.38
CA MET A 2 -16.76 -12.03 -0.07
C MET A 2 -15.85 -13.21 -0.39
N GLY A 3 -15.46 -13.34 -1.65
CA GLY A 3 -14.49 -14.33 -2.08
C GLY A 3 -13.18 -14.07 -1.33
N SER A 4 -12.84 -14.98 -0.45
CA SER A 4 -11.53 -15.05 0.20
C SER A 4 -10.50 -15.29 -0.91
N ASN A 5 -9.94 -14.23 -1.48
CA ASN A 5 -8.80 -14.32 -2.39
C ASN A 5 -7.57 -14.73 -1.57
N ASN A 6 -7.50 -16.02 -1.26
CA ASN A 6 -6.43 -16.66 -0.53
C ASN A 6 -5.23 -16.85 -1.48
N ILE A 7 -4.46 -15.77 -1.68
CA ILE A 7 -3.15 -15.84 -2.32
C ILE A 7 -2.13 -16.34 -1.29
N PRO A 8 -1.15 -17.19 -1.68
CA PRO A 8 -0.14 -17.70 -0.77
C PRO A 8 0.53 -16.59 0.05
N THR A 9 0.66 -16.91 1.32
CA THR A 9 0.81 -16.08 2.52
C THR A 9 2.22 -15.50 2.77
N GLN A 10 3.04 -15.32 1.74
CA GLN A 10 4.38 -14.76 1.91
C GLN A 10 4.67 -13.68 0.88
N LEU A 11 4.57 -12.42 1.32
CA LEU A 11 5.08 -11.27 0.58
C LEU A 11 6.60 -11.39 0.46
N PRO A 12 7.19 -10.91 -0.65
CA PRO A 12 8.65 -10.87 -0.77
C PRO A 12 9.21 -10.02 0.36
N LYS A 13 10.32 -10.45 0.96
CA LYS A 13 11.01 -9.71 2.02
C LYS A 13 12.18 -8.95 1.44
N LEU A 14 12.19 -7.64 1.62
CA LEU A 14 13.30 -6.76 1.27
C LEU A 14 14.48 -7.07 2.18
N LYS A 15 15.64 -7.27 1.58
CA LYS A 15 16.95 -7.46 2.19
C LYS A 15 17.97 -6.62 1.43
N ASP A 16 19.18 -6.52 1.96
CA ASP A 16 20.21 -5.62 1.41
C ASP A 16 20.61 -5.89 -0.05
N ASN A 17 20.41 -7.10 -0.58
CA ASN A 17 20.92 -7.51 -1.89
C ASN A 17 19.85 -7.97 -2.90
N ASN A 18 18.56 -7.74 -2.64
CA ASN A 18 17.48 -8.25 -3.48
C ASN A 18 16.50 -7.18 -4.00
N TRP A 19 16.90 -5.90 -3.98
CA TRP A 19 16.02 -4.78 -4.34
C TRP A 19 15.30 -4.96 -5.67
N ASP A 20 16.02 -5.26 -6.76
CA ASP A 20 15.43 -5.38 -8.10
C ASP A 20 14.34 -6.46 -8.14
N ARG A 21 14.64 -7.63 -7.55
CA ARG A 21 13.69 -8.75 -7.48
C ARG A 21 12.49 -8.39 -6.61
N TRP A 22 12.72 -7.80 -5.44
CA TRP A 22 11.67 -7.38 -4.53
C TRP A 22 10.75 -6.36 -5.19
N ASN A 23 11.32 -5.36 -5.87
CA ASN A 23 10.56 -4.29 -6.51
C ASN A 23 9.66 -4.84 -7.61
N VAL A 24 10.17 -5.68 -8.51
CA VAL A 24 9.36 -6.32 -9.56
C VAL A 24 8.20 -7.11 -8.96
N GLN A 25 8.44 -7.88 -7.89
CA GLN A 25 7.38 -8.65 -7.23
C GLN A 25 6.34 -7.74 -6.55
N MET A 26 6.78 -6.69 -5.87
CA MET A 26 5.88 -5.75 -5.19
C MET A 26 5.02 -4.96 -6.18
N GLN A 27 5.55 -4.54 -7.33
CA GLN A 27 4.75 -3.87 -8.38
C GLN A 27 3.58 -4.75 -8.85
N VAL A 28 3.82 -6.04 -9.06
CA VAL A 28 2.76 -6.99 -9.44
C VAL A 28 1.72 -7.14 -8.33
N ILE A 29 2.16 -7.21 -7.07
CA ILE A 29 1.28 -7.32 -5.90
C ILE A 29 0.42 -6.05 -5.75
N PHE A 30 0.99 -4.86 -5.92
CA PHE A 30 0.27 -3.61 -5.83
C PHE A 30 -0.81 -3.46 -6.91
N GLY A 31 -0.48 -3.87 -8.14
CA GLY A 31 -1.46 -3.95 -9.23
C GLY A 31 -2.56 -4.96 -8.91
N PHE A 32 -2.22 -6.18 -8.49
CA PHE A 32 -3.19 -7.22 -8.14
C PHE A 32 -4.10 -6.82 -6.97
N GLN A 33 -3.56 -6.13 -5.96
CA GLN A 33 -4.30 -5.70 -4.78
C GLN A 33 -5.08 -4.40 -5.00
N GLU A 34 -5.01 -3.82 -6.20
CA GLU A 34 -5.66 -2.57 -6.63
C GLU A 34 -5.26 -1.34 -5.79
N VAL A 35 -4.00 -1.29 -5.38
CA VAL A 35 -3.46 -0.21 -4.53
C VAL A 35 -2.36 0.61 -5.21
N GLN A 36 -2.03 0.33 -6.47
CA GLN A 36 -0.96 1.02 -7.19
C GLN A 36 -1.15 2.55 -7.26
N GLU A 37 -2.38 3.01 -7.48
CA GLU A 37 -2.72 4.44 -7.56
C GLU A 37 -2.35 5.19 -6.27
N VAL A 38 -2.70 4.65 -5.09
CA VAL A 38 -2.43 5.32 -3.81
C VAL A 38 -0.94 5.32 -3.45
N ILE A 39 -0.16 4.39 -3.99
CA ILE A 39 1.31 4.36 -3.80
C ILE A 39 1.96 5.44 -4.67
N GLN A 40 1.50 5.62 -5.90
CA GLN A 40 2.10 6.59 -6.84
C GLN A 40 1.61 8.02 -6.56
N GLU A 41 0.31 8.19 -6.38
CA GLU A 41 -0.34 9.50 -6.29
C GLU A 41 -0.59 9.95 -4.85
N GLY A 42 -0.79 8.99 -3.94
CA GLY A 42 -1.19 9.26 -2.56
C GLY A 42 -2.69 9.50 -2.43
N VAL A 43 -3.15 9.76 -1.21
CA VAL A 43 -4.55 10.13 -0.97
C VAL A 43 -4.66 11.65 -0.85
N THR A 44 -5.30 12.27 -1.83
CA THR A 44 -5.54 13.71 -1.82
C THR A 44 -6.41 14.13 -0.63
N ALA A 45 -6.08 15.28 -0.03
CA ALA A 45 -6.89 15.88 1.00
C ALA A 45 -8.32 16.16 0.50
N LEU A 46 -9.29 15.98 1.38
CA LEU A 46 -10.69 16.25 1.06
C LEU A 46 -11.00 17.73 1.29
N ALA A 47 -11.69 18.37 0.34
CA ALA A 47 -12.14 19.75 0.51
C ALA A 47 -13.24 19.87 1.58
N ASP A 48 -13.31 21.01 2.27
CA ASP A 48 -14.26 21.24 3.36
C ASP A 48 -15.73 21.10 2.90
N ASN A 49 -16.02 21.59 1.69
CA ASN A 49 -17.34 21.53 1.05
C ASN A 49 -17.56 20.28 0.19
N ALA A 50 -16.79 19.21 0.41
CA ALA A 50 -16.92 17.98 -0.37
C ALA A 50 -18.33 17.37 -0.31
N THR A 51 -18.81 16.96 -1.48
CA THR A 51 -20.05 16.20 -1.66
C THR A 51 -19.97 14.82 -1.02
N GLU A 52 -21.12 14.17 -0.80
CA GLU A 52 -21.13 12.81 -0.22
C GLU A 52 -20.46 11.77 -1.12
N ALA A 53 -20.56 11.94 -2.45
CA ALA A 53 -19.84 11.11 -3.41
C ALA A 53 -18.32 11.23 -3.25
N GLN A 54 -17.81 12.46 -3.11
CA GLN A 54 -16.37 12.72 -2.87
C GLN A 54 -15.91 12.18 -1.52
N ARG A 55 -16.72 12.33 -0.46
CA ARG A 55 -16.45 11.74 0.87
C ARG A 55 -16.36 10.22 0.79
N THR A 56 -17.25 9.58 0.04
CA THR A 56 -17.24 8.13 -0.16
C THR A 56 -16.00 7.65 -0.91
N ALA A 57 -15.64 8.32 -2.01
CA ALA A 57 -14.42 8.02 -2.75
C ALA A 57 -13.16 8.21 -1.90
N HIS A 58 -13.08 9.29 -1.12
CA HIS A 58 -11.95 9.53 -0.21
C HIS A 58 -11.80 8.43 0.85
N ARG A 59 -12.91 7.97 1.45
CA ARG A 59 -12.90 6.84 2.39
C ARG A 59 -12.39 5.55 1.73
N ALA A 60 -12.76 5.29 0.47
CA ALA A 60 -12.26 4.14 -0.28
C ALA A 60 -10.74 4.24 -0.54
N ASN A 61 -10.24 5.41 -0.93
CA ASN A 61 -8.82 5.64 -1.15
C ASN A 61 -8.01 5.54 0.15
N LYS A 62 -8.51 6.05 1.28
CA LYS A 62 -7.88 5.84 2.59
C LYS A 62 -7.77 4.36 2.95
N LYS A 63 -8.78 3.54 2.64
CA LYS A 63 -8.69 2.09 2.85
C LYS A 63 -7.63 1.43 1.97
N LYS A 64 -7.53 1.83 0.70
CA LYS A 64 -6.48 1.36 -0.22
C LYS A 64 -5.08 1.75 0.29
N ASP A 65 -4.92 2.98 0.77
CA ASP A 65 -3.66 3.49 1.34
C ASP A 65 -3.24 2.68 2.56
N CYS A 66 -4.13 2.47 3.54
CA CYS A 66 -3.84 1.59 4.68
C CYS A 66 -3.46 0.16 4.25
N LYS A 67 -4.14 -0.38 3.22
CA LYS A 67 -3.83 -1.70 2.66
C LYS A 67 -2.43 -1.71 2.01
N ALA A 68 -2.07 -0.69 1.25
CA ALA A 68 -0.74 -0.55 0.67
C ALA A 68 0.35 -0.44 1.73
N THR A 69 0.18 0.42 2.74
CA THR A 69 1.12 0.54 3.86
C THR A 69 1.31 -0.79 4.58
N TYR A 70 0.22 -1.54 4.82
CA TYR A 70 0.31 -2.88 5.40
C TYR A 70 1.13 -3.84 4.53
N LEU A 71 0.91 -3.86 3.20
CA LEU A 71 1.69 -4.69 2.28
C LEU A 71 3.18 -4.31 2.31
N ILE A 72 3.50 -3.01 2.32
CA ILE A 72 4.89 -2.54 2.41
C ILE A 72 5.53 -3.01 3.72
N HIS A 73 4.89 -2.78 4.88
CA HIS A 73 5.38 -3.23 6.18
C HIS A 73 5.63 -4.74 6.23
N GLN A 74 4.70 -5.53 5.69
CA GLN A 74 4.84 -6.99 5.65
C GLN A 74 5.89 -7.45 4.63
N SER A 75 6.31 -6.61 3.70
CA SER A 75 7.30 -6.92 2.67
C SER A 75 8.72 -6.48 3.01
N VAL A 76 8.96 -5.85 4.16
CA VAL A 76 10.31 -5.45 4.61
C VAL A 76 10.79 -6.30 5.79
N ASP A 77 12.11 -6.33 6.03
CA ASP A 77 12.69 -6.84 7.26
C ASP A 77 12.66 -5.77 8.38
N GLU A 78 13.10 -6.13 9.58
CA GLU A 78 13.06 -5.23 10.76
C GLU A 78 13.88 -3.96 10.54
N ILE A 79 15.08 -4.08 9.96
CA ILE A 79 15.98 -2.96 9.71
C ILE A 79 15.35 -1.96 8.74
N ASN A 80 14.70 -2.43 7.67
CA ASN A 80 14.05 -1.56 6.72
C ASN A 80 12.69 -1.06 7.22
N PHE A 81 12.00 -1.82 8.08
CA PHE A 81 10.79 -1.36 8.75
C PHE A 81 11.04 -0.11 9.59
N ASP A 82 12.08 -0.10 10.42
CA ASP A 82 12.40 1.05 11.28
C ASP A 82 12.65 2.33 10.48
N LYS A 83 13.16 2.23 9.24
CA LYS A 83 13.37 3.37 8.34
C LYS A 83 12.08 3.97 7.82
N ILE A 84 11.05 3.16 7.62
CA ILE A 84 9.75 3.58 7.05
C ILE A 84 8.65 3.71 8.10
N ALA A 85 8.92 3.36 9.36
CA ALA A 85 7.93 3.35 10.44
C ALA A 85 7.32 4.74 10.73
N THR A 86 8.01 5.82 10.37
CA THR A 86 7.52 7.20 10.51
C THR A 86 6.68 7.67 9.33
N CYS A 87 6.64 6.92 8.23
CA CYS A 87 5.85 7.25 7.05
C CYS A 87 4.36 7.08 7.36
N THR A 88 3.55 8.07 6.99
CA THR A 88 2.12 8.11 7.34
C THR A 88 1.20 7.67 6.22
N SER A 89 1.77 7.41 5.04
CA SER A 89 1.06 6.93 3.85
C SER A 89 1.93 5.95 3.06
N ALA A 90 1.30 5.18 2.18
CA ALA A 90 2.02 4.23 1.33
C ALA A 90 2.90 4.90 0.27
N LYS A 91 2.67 6.18 -0.02
CA LYS A 91 3.51 6.99 -0.93
C LYS A 91 4.79 7.48 -0.27
N GLU A 92 4.74 7.73 1.04
CA GLU A 92 5.89 8.19 1.82
C GLU A 92 6.82 7.04 2.21
N ALA A 93 6.25 5.84 2.41
CA ALA A 93 6.98 4.62 2.73
C ALA A 93 7.75 4.08 1.52
#